data_AF-A0A1F2RT91-F1
#
_entry.id   AF-A0A1F2RT91-F1
#
_cell.length_a   1.000
_cell.length_b   1.000
_cell.length_c   1.000
_cell.angle_alpha   90.00
_cell.angle_beta   90.00
_cell.angle_gamma   90.00
#
_symmetry.space_group_name_H-M   'P 1'
#
loop_
_entity.id
_entity.type
_entity.pdbx_description
1 polymer ?
#
loop_
_entity_poly.entity_id
_entity_poly.type
_entity_poly.pdbx_seq_one_letter_code
_entity_poly.pdbx_strand_id
1 'polypeptide(L)' 'MAKTVADMTAEELHELVGSAVEQKIVELLGDPDTGLVLRANVRKRLLRQKRAVANGERGEPLEAVVRRLKLD' A
#
# COMPACT_ATOMS: atom_id res chain seq x y z
N MET A 1 -30.77 1.68 8.31
CA MET A 1 -30.60 1.03 9.62
C MET A 1 -29.13 0.70 9.79
N ALA A 2 -28.56 0.89 10.99
CA ALA A 2 -27.19 0.47 11.25
C ALA A 2 -27.14 -1.06 11.35
N LYS A 3 -26.18 -1.69 10.66
CA LYS A 3 -25.95 -3.13 10.73
C LYS A 3 -25.41 -3.45 12.13
N THR A 4 -26.06 -4.36 12.84
CA THR A 4 -25.58 -4.78 14.16
C THR A 4 -24.60 -5.94 14.01
N VAL A 5 -23.81 -6.20 15.06
CA VAL A 5 -22.89 -7.35 15.06
C VAL A 5 -23.64 -8.68 14.86
N ALA A 6 -24.88 -8.77 15.36
CA ALA A 6 -25.72 -9.94 15.20
C ALA A 6 -26.16 -10.18 13.73
N ASP A 7 -26.07 -9.15 12.88
CA ASP A 7 -26.42 -9.22 11.46
C ASP A 7 -25.21 -9.54 10.56
N MET A 8 -24.03 -9.78 11.14
CA MET A 8 -22.80 -10.07 10.40
C MET A 8 -22.64 -11.56 10.11
N THR A 9 -22.07 -11.90 8.96
CA THR A 9 -21.58 -13.26 8.70
C THR A 9 -20.31 -13.54 9.51
N ALA A 10 -19.91 -14.80 9.57
CA ALA A 10 -18.66 -15.20 10.24
C ALA A 10 -17.43 -14.54 9.58
N GLU A 11 -17.42 -14.46 8.25
CA GLU A 11 -16.36 -13.81 7.48
C GLU A 11 -16.28 -12.32 7.78
N GLU A 12 -17.42 -11.63 7.80
CA GLU A 12 -17.46 -10.20 8.13
C GLU A 12 -17.00 -9.92 9.56
N LEU A 13 -17.38 -10.78 10.51
CA LEU A 13 -16.91 -10.67 11.90
C LEU A 13 -15.40 -10.92 12.00
N HIS A 14 -14.88 -11.91 11.29
CA HIS A 14 -13.45 -12.20 11.25
C HIS A 14 -12.66 -11.03 10.65
N GLU A 15 -13.15 -10.42 9.58
CA GLU A 15 -12.53 -9.24 8.95
C GLU A 15 -12.55 -8.02 9.88
N LEU A 16 -13.66 -7.77 10.56
CA LEU A 16 -13.77 -6.70 11.55
C LEU A 16 -12.74 -6.87 12.68
N VAL A 17 -12.67 -8.07 13.26
CA VAL A 17 -11.71 -8.37 14.34
C VAL A 17 -10.28 -8.27 13.82
N GLY A 18 -9.99 -8.82 12.64
CA GLY A 18 -8.67 -8.75 12.01
C GLY A 18 -8.20 -7.31 11.83
N SER A 19 -9.07 -6.46 11.29
CA SER A 19 -8.79 -5.03 11.09
C SER A 19 -8.53 -4.29 12.41
N ALA A 20 -9.34 -4.57 13.44
CA ALA A 20 -9.16 -3.96 14.76
C ALA A 20 -7.85 -4.40 15.42
N VAL A 21 -7.47 -5.67 15.27
CA VAL A 21 -6.19 -6.20 15.77
C VAL A 21 -5.02 -5.58 15.02
N GLU A 22 -5.06 -5.51 13.69
CA GLU A 22 -4.01 -4.89 12.87
C GLU A 22 -3.81 -3.42 13.25
N GLN A 23 -4.91 -2.67 13.39
CA GLN A 23 -4.86 -1.29 13.88
C GLN A 23 -4.17 -1.21 15.24
N LYS A 24 -4.53 -2.08 16.19
CA LYS A 24 -3.92 -2.09 17.51
C LYS A 24 -2.44 -2.45 17.49
N ILE A 25 -2.01 -3.35 16.61
CA ILE A 25 -0.61 -3.70 16.43
C ILE A 25 0.19 -2.49 15.94
N VAL A 26 -0.30 -1.78 14.92
CA VAL A 26 0.35 -0.56 14.40
C VAL A 26 0.39 0.54 15.46
N GLU A 27 -0.68 0.73 16.23
CA GLU A 27 -0.69 1.71 17.32
C GLU A 27 0.31 1.39 18.45
N LEU A 28 0.58 0.10 18.72
CA LEU A 28 1.47 -0.32 19.79
C LEU A 28 2.94 -0.39 19.35
N LEU A 29 3.19 -0.87 18.14
CA LEU A 29 4.54 -1.15 17.63
C LEU A 29 5.05 -0.05 16.69
N GLY A 30 4.16 0.82 16.20
CA GLY A 30 4.47 1.84 15.20
C GLY A 30 4.51 1.28 13.78
N ASP A 31 4.88 2.15 12.84
CA ASP A 31 5.13 1.75 11.45
C ASP A 31 6.43 0.93 11.39
N PRO A 32 6.39 -0.34 10.92
CA PRO A 32 7.56 -1.21 10.85
C PRO A 32 8.66 -0.65 9.94
N ASP A 33 8.32 0.23 9.00
CA ASP A 33 9.27 0.87 8.09
C ASP A 33 9.86 2.18 8.67
N THR A 34 9.48 2.56 9.89
CA THR A 34 9.99 3.78 10.55
C THR A 34 11.50 3.74 10.67
N GLY A 35 12.16 4.79 10.19
CA GLY A 35 13.63 4.93 10.23
C GLY A 35 14.38 4.15 9.14
N LEU A 36 13.69 3.38 8.30
CA LEU A 36 14.31 2.76 7.14
C LEU A 36 14.58 3.80 6.05
N VAL A 37 15.78 3.73 5.46
CA VAL A 37 16.17 4.56 4.33
C VAL A 37 15.96 3.79 3.03
N LEU A 38 15.52 4.50 1.99
CA LEU A 38 15.43 3.93 0.65
C LEU A 38 16.80 3.41 0.20
N ARG A 39 16.82 2.18 -0.32
CA ARG A 39 18.02 1.63 -0.96
C ARG A 39 18.49 2.56 -2.07
N ALA A 40 19.82 2.69 -2.22
CA ALA A 40 20.42 3.66 -3.14
C ALA A 40 19.93 3.52 -4.60
N ASN A 41 19.70 2.28 -5.05
CA ASN A 41 19.16 2.01 -6.39
C ASN A 41 17.72 2.53 -6.56
N VAL A 42 16.86 2.36 -5.55
CA VAL A 42 15.49 2.87 -5.55
C VAL A 42 15.50 4.40 -5.53
N ARG A 43 16.29 5.01 -4.63
CA ARG A 43 16.43 6.47 -4.57
C ARG A 43 16.90 7.07 -5.91
N LYS A 44 17.89 6.45 -6.56
CA LYS A 44 18.40 6.91 -7.87
C LYS A 44 17.32 6.84 -8.96
N ARG A 45 16.52 5.77 -9.00
CA ARG A 45 15.41 5.62 -9.95
C ARG A 45 14.34 6.69 -9.73
N LEU A 46 13.94 6.92 -8.48
CA LEU A 46 12.94 7.94 -8.13
C LEU A 46 13.41 9.35 -8.48
N LEU A 47 14.67 9.69 -8.20
CA LEU A 47 15.23 11.00 -8.58
C LEU A 47 15.23 11.21 -10.10
N ARG A 48 15.54 10.16 -10.88
CA ARG A 48 15.45 10.22 -12.34
C ARG A 48 14.01 10.45 -12.80
N GLN A 49 13.06 9.67 -12.26
CA GLN A 49 11.64 9.81 -12.60
C GLN A 49 11.11 11.21 -12.24
N LYS A 50 11.46 11.73 -11.06
CA LYS A 50 11.08 13.08 -10.63
C LYS A 50 11.53 14.15 -11.63
N ARG A 51 12.76 14.04 -12.17
CA ARG A 51 13.27 14.97 -13.19
C ARG A 51 12.53 14.84 -14.52
N ALA A 52 12.28 13.61 -14.98
CA ALA A 52 11.55 13.34 -16.21
C ALA A 52 10.13 13.96 -16.16
N VAL A 53 9.42 13.74 -15.04
CA VAL A 53 8.09 14.33 -14.83
C VAL A 53 8.13 15.86 -14.79
N ALA A 54 9.14 16.45 -14.14
CA ALA A 54 9.34 17.91 -14.15
C ALA A 54 9.59 18.47 -15.55
N ASN A 55 10.18 17.66 -16.45
CA ASN A 55 10.37 18.01 -17.86
C ASN A 55 9.13 17.75 -18.74
N GLY A 56 8.00 17.33 -18.15
CA GLY A 56 6.76 17.05 -18.87
C GLY A 56 6.65 15.64 -19.45
N GLU A 57 7.62 14.76 -19.19
CA GLU A 57 7.53 13.35 -19.59
C GLU A 57 6.47 12.64 -18.75
N ARG A 58 5.53 11.97 -19.42
CA ARG A 58 4.57 11.09 -18.74
C ARG A 58 5.17 9.72 -18.51
N GLY A 59 4.82 9.13 -17.37
CA GLY A 59 5.17 7.75 -17.04
C GLY A 59 4.47 6.73 -17.94
N GLU A 60 4.78 5.47 -17.72
CA GLU A 60 4.14 4.35 -18.41
C GLU A 60 2.77 4.04 -17.78
N PRO A 61 1.74 3.69 -18.57
CA PRO A 61 0.45 3.23 -18.05
C PRO A 61 0.61 2.02 -17.13
N LEU A 62 -0.19 1.95 -16.06
CA LEU A 62 -0.12 0.88 -15.07
C LEU A 62 -0.32 -0.49 -15.71
N GLU A 63 -1.26 -0.60 -16.65
CA GLU A 63 -1.61 -1.82 -17.36
C GLU A 63 -0.44 -2.37 -18.17
N ALA A 64 0.37 -1.48 -18.78
CA ALA A 64 1.55 -1.88 -19.52
C ALA A 64 2.66 -2.39 -18.57
N VAL A 65 2.81 -1.75 -17.40
CA VAL A 65 3.78 -2.17 -16.38
C VAL A 65 3.42 -3.53 -15.79
N VAL A 66 2.15 -3.75 -15.43
CA VAL A 66 1.65 -5.02 -14.86
C VAL A 66 1.94 -6.17 -15.82
N ARG A 67 1.50 -6.07 -17.08
CA ARG A 67 1.74 -7.10 -18.10
C ARG A 67 3.22 -7.41 -18.33
N ARG A 68 4.07 -6.38 -18.37
CA ARG A 68 5.51 -6.55 -18.58
C ARG A 68 6.17 -7.27 -17.40
N LEU A 69 5.73 -6.96 -16.17
CA LEU A 69 6.28 -7.53 -14.95
C LEU A 69 5.60 -8.85 -14.54
N LYS A 70 4.54 -9.26 -15.23
CA LYS A 70 3.76 -10.47 -14.93
C LYS A 70 3.24 -10.45 -13.48
N LEU A 71 2.64 -9.32 -13.12
CA LEU A 71 2.04 -9.09 -11.79
C LEU A 71 0.51 -9.30 -11.80
N ASP A 72 0.02 -9.89 -12.88
CA ASP A 72 -1.35 -10.22 -13.22
C ASP A 72 -1.88 -11.42 -12.41
#